data_AF-A0A1Y4SIL1-F1
#
_entry.id   AF-A0A1Y4SIL1-F1
#
_cell.length_a   1.000
_cell.length_b   1.000
_cell.length_c   1.000
_cell.angle_alpha   90.00
_cell.angle_beta   90.00
_cell.angle_gamma   90.00
#
_symmetry.space_group_name_H-M   'P 1'
#
loop_
_entity.id
_entity.type
_entity.pdbx_description
1 polymer ?
#
loop_
_entity_poly.entity_id
_entity_poly.type
_entity_poly.pdbx_seq_one_letter_code
_entity_poly.pdbx_strand_id
1 'polypeptide(L)' 'MYVVKKHIKYIRFPELLMYLERVKIQGTYRKMMKQLGKINLLIIDEFLLSLVNETEVNSILVNSSL' A
#
# COMPACT_ATOMS: atom_id res chain seq x y z
N MET A 1 1.60 19.08 -30.81
CA MET A 1 1.63 19.07 -29.33
C MET A 1 1.57 17.61 -28.89
N TYR A 2 2.66 17.05 -28.36
CA TYR A 2 2.69 15.64 -27.93
C TYR A 2 2.14 15.53 -26.50
N VAL A 3 1.06 14.77 -26.32
CA VAL A 3 0.54 14.44 -24.99
C VAL A 3 1.29 13.21 -24.49
N VAL A 4 2.16 13.40 -23.49
CA VAL A 4 2.80 12.29 -22.79
C VAL A 4 1.74 11.58 -21.95
N LYS A 5 1.40 10.34 -22.31
CA LYS A 5 0.48 9.51 -21.52
C LYS A 5 1.11 9.21 -20.16
N LYS A 6 0.58 9.80 -19.09
CA LYS A 6 0.99 9.51 -17.72
C LYS A 6 0.07 8.46 -17.10
N HIS A 7 0.66 7.41 -16.53
CA HIS A 7 -0.04 6.40 -15.77
C HIS A 7 -0.09 6.84 -14.30
N ILE A 8 -1.28 7.24 -13.84
CA ILE A 8 -1.55 7.68 -12.48
C ILE A 8 -2.44 6.62 -11.82
N LYS A 9 -2.13 6.26 -10.57
CA LYS A 9 -2.93 5.30 -9.81
C LYS A 9 -3.20 5.83 -8.41
N TYR A 10 -4.44 5.69 -7.95
CA TYR A 10 -4.83 5.85 -6.56
C TYR A 10 -5.06 4.46 -5.95
N ILE A 11 -4.65 4.26 -4.70
CA ILE A 11 -4.94 3.05 -3.93
C ILE A 11 -5.11 3.39 -2.44
N ARG A 12 -6.10 2.77 -1.80
CA ARG A 12 -6.28 2.87 -0.34
C ARG A 12 -5.19 2.05 0.35
N PHE A 13 -4.65 2.56 1.45
CA PHE A 13 -3.55 1.90 2.16
C PHE A 13 -3.93 0.49 2.66
N PRO A 14 -5.12 0.25 3.25
CA PRO A 14 -5.53 -1.11 3.64
C PRO A 14 -5.58 -2.09 2.45
N GLU A 15 -6.05 -1.64 1.29
CA GLU A 15 -6.10 -2.46 0.08
C GLU A 15 -4.70 -2.79 -0.45
N LEU A 16 -3.78 -1.83 -0.37
CA LEU A 16 -2.37 -2.05 -0.74
C LEU A 16 -1.73 -3.10 0.17
N LEU A 17 -1.96 -3.05 1.49
CA LEU A 17 -1.43 -4.03 2.43
C LEU A 17 -1.98 -5.43 2.15
N MET A 18 -3.29 -5.58 1.99
CA MET A 18 -3.91 -6.87 1.66
C MET A 18 -3.36 -7.46 0.36
N TYR A 19 -3.11 -6.62 -0.65
CA TYR A 19 -2.50 -7.06 -1.90
C TYR A 19 -1.03 -7.46 -1.72
N LEU A 20 -0.26 -6.72 -0.90
CA LEU A 20 1.13 -7.03 -0.54
C LEU A 20 1.26 -8.37 0.19
N GLU A 21 0.37 -8.67 1.13
CA GLU A 21 0.33 -9.96 1.83
C GLU A 21 0.08 -11.12 0.87
N ARG A 22 -0.90 -10.97 -0.03
CA ARG A 22 -1.21 -11.98 -1.05
C ARG A 22 0.00 -12.26 -1.94
N VAL A 23 0.68 -11.24 -2.45
CA VAL A 23 1.85 -11.44 -3.34
C VAL A 23 3.08 -11.94 -2.59
N LYS A 24 3.18 -11.67 -1.28
CA LYS A 24 4.22 -12.24 -0.41
C LYS A 24 4.04 -13.76 -0.28
N ILE A 25 2.81 -14.22 0.00
CA ILE A 25 2.46 -15.66 0.08
C ILE A 25 2.71 -16.35 -1.27
N GLN A 26 2.36 -15.70 -2.37
CA GLN A 26 2.56 -16.23 -3.72
C GLN A 26 4.01 -16.14 -4.24
N GLY A 27 4.94 -15.54 -3.48
CA GLY A 27 6.33 -15.36 -3.89
C GLY A 27 6.54 -14.37 -5.05
N THR A 28 5.54 -13.56 -5.41
CA THR A 28 5.57 -12.64 -6.56
C THR A 28 5.82 -11.18 -6.18
N TYR A 29 6.20 -10.92 -4.92
CA TYR A 29 6.48 -9.58 -4.37
C TYR A 29 7.37 -8.71 -5.27
N ARG A 30 8.49 -9.25 -5.78
CA ARG A 30 9.41 -8.50 -6.65
C ARG A 30 8.77 -8.05 -7.97
N LYS A 31 7.87 -8.87 -8.54
CA LYS A 31 7.14 -8.54 -9.78
C LYS A 31 6.17 -7.38 -9.54
N MET A 32 5.46 -7.43 -8.41
CA MET A 32 4.53 -6.39 -7.98
C MET A 32 5.24 -5.05 -7.74
N MET A 33 6.39 -5.06 -7.04
CA MET A 33 7.20 -3.85 -6.84
C MET A 33 7.70 -3.25 -8.15
N LYS A 34 8.12 -4.08 -9.11
CA LYS A 34 8.48 -3.60 -10.46
C LYS A 34 7.31 -2.97 -11.21
N GLN A 35 6.08 -3.42 -10.98
CA GLN A 35 4.89 -2.82 -11.60
C GLN A 35 4.55 -1.48 -10.95
N LEU A 36 4.61 -1.38 -9.63
CA LEU A 36 4.42 -0.12 -8.91
C LEU A 36 5.46 0.94 -9.34
N GLY A 37 6.71 0.54 -9.53
CA GLY A 37 7.77 1.43 -10.01
C GLY A 37 7.61 1.96 -11.44
N LYS A 38 6.68 1.42 -12.24
CA LYS A 38 6.35 1.94 -13.59
C LYS A 38 5.27 3.03 -13.56
N ILE A 39 4.62 3.23 -12.42
CA ILE A 39 3.55 4.22 -12.27
C ILE A 39 4.19 5.60 -12.15
N ASN A 40 3.73 6.57 -12.95
CA ASN A 40 4.29 7.92 -12.94
C ASN A 40 3.89 8.71 -11.69
N LEU A 41 2.71 8.42 -11.14
CA LEU A 41 2.23 8.96 -9.87
C LEU A 41 1.36 7.91 -9.18
N LEU A 42 1.80 7.42 -8.03
CA LEU A 42 1.03 6.54 -7.16
C LEU A 42 0.59 7.34 -5.93
N ILE A 43 -0.71 7.59 -5.81
CA ILE A 43 -1.31 8.21 -4.63
C ILE A 43 -1.76 7.08 -3.73
N ILE A 44 -1.24 7.07 -2.50
CA ILE A 44 -1.62 6.16 -1.45
C ILE A 44 -2.28 7.02 -0.38
N ASP A 45 -3.51 6.68 -0.04
CA ASP A 45 -4.34 7.45 0.88
C ASP A 45 -4.96 6.51 1.92
N GLU A 46 -5.61 7.08 2.94
CA GLU A 46 -6.26 6.34 4.02
C GLU A 46 -5.30 5.60 4.95
N PHE A 47 -4.19 6.25 5.28
CA PHE A 47 -3.41 5.85 6.43
C PHE A 47 -4.26 6.10 7.69
N LEU A 48 -4.76 5.02 8.31
CA LEU A 48 -5.51 5.04 9.58
C LEU A 48 -6.96 5.58 9.51
N LEU A 49 -7.66 5.49 8.38
CA LEU A 49 -9.08 5.92 8.26
C LEU A 49 -10.14 4.84 8.54
N SER A 50 -9.75 3.62 8.94
CA SER A 50 -10.69 2.80 9.73
C SER A 50 -10.71 3.41 11.12
N LEU A 51 -11.86 3.86 11.62
CA LEU A 51 -12.05 4.26 13.01
C LEU A 51 -11.27 3.28 13.89
N VAL A 52 -10.16 3.76 14.43
CA VAL A 52 -9.29 3.00 15.30
C VAL A 52 -10.14 2.59 16.49
N ASN A 53 -10.44 1.30 16.63
CA ASN A 53 -10.71 0.77 17.95
C ASN A 53 -9.39 0.93 18.72
N GLU A 54 -9.43 1.65 19.84
CA GLU A 54 -8.24 1.96 20.67
C GLU A 54 -7.38 0.72 20.95
N THR A 55 -8.01 -0.45 21.00
CA THR A 55 -7.40 -1.77 21.16
C THR A 55 -6.41 -2.14 20.05
N GLU A 56 -6.71 -1.84 18.79
CA GLU A 56 -5.85 -2.20 17.65
C GLU A 56 -4.61 -1.31 17.58
N VAL A 57 -4.75 0.00 17.81
CA VAL A 57 -3.60 0.92 17.83
C VAL A 57 -2.64 0.63 18.97
N ASN A 58 -3.14 0.28 20.15
CA ASN A 58 -2.28 -0.11 21.27
C ASN A 58 -1.50 -1.40 20.98
N SER A 59 -2.08 -2.36 20.23
CA SER A 59 -1.36 -3.58 19.83
C SER A 59 -0.22 -3.30 18.85
N ILE A 60 -0.37 -2.31 17.97
CA ILE A 60 0.66 -1.92 16.99
C ILE A 60 1.80 -1.18 17.71
N LEU A 61 1.50 -0.25 18.61
CA LEU A 61 2.50 0.57 19.31
C LEU A 61 3.34 -0.22 20.33
N VAL A 62 2.71 -1.17 21.04
CA VAL A 62 3.41 -2.00 22.05
C VAL A 62 4.37 -3.00 21.38
N ASN A 63 4.03 -3.56 20.22
CA ASN A 63 4.90 -4.51 19.51
C ASN A 63 6.06 -3.85 18.74
N SER A 64 6.08 -2.53 18.60
CA SER A 64 7.20 -1.78 18.01
C SER A 64 8.28 -1.37 19.03
N SER A 65 8.16 -1.80 20.29
CA SER A 65 9.14 -1.50 21.37
C SER A 65 9.98 -2.71 21.80
N LEU A 66 10.10 -3.74 20.94
CA LEU A 66 10.99 -4.90 21.12
C LEU A 66 12.11 -4.90 20.09
#